data_AF-A0A1X9MEW4-F1
#
_entry.id   AF-A0A1X9MEW4-F1
#
_cell.length_a   1.000
_cell.length_b   1.000
_cell.length_c   1.000
_cell.angle_alpha   90.00
_cell.angle_beta   90.00
_cell.angle_gamma   90.00
#
_symmetry.space_group_name_H-M   'P 1'
#
loop_
_entity.id
_entity.type
_entity.pdbx_description
1 polymer ?
#
loop_
_entity_poly.entity_id
_entity_poly.type
_entity_poly.pdbx_seq_one_letter_code
_entity_poly.pdbx_strand_id
1 'polypeptide(L)'
;MENIREFSIKNHFLVEIDNKGDLASTNKQSTWSWDIYIAVNEHEEYRGKALAPGKGIEVPWITLTSSDMLEEMISHCENCMPR
;
A
#
# COMPACT_ATOMS: atom_id res chain seq x y z
N MET A 1 5.46 15.37 -28.37
CA MET A 1 4.79 14.10 -28.00
C MET A 1 5.14 13.85 -26.56
N GLU A 2 4.14 13.99 -25.69
CA GLU A 2 4.34 13.89 -24.25
C GLU A 2 4.67 12.43 -23.91
N ASN A 3 5.83 12.20 -23.25
CA ASN A 3 6.26 10.89 -22.77
C ASN A 3 5.46 10.48 -21.52
N ILE A 4 4.14 10.54 -21.58
CA ILE A 4 3.26 10.18 -20.47
C ILE A 4 3.04 8.67 -20.56
N ARG A 5 3.34 7.95 -19.47
CA ARG A 5 2.95 6.55 -19.30
C ARG A 5 1.63 6.54 -18.55
N GLU A 6 0.57 6.14 -19.22
CA GLU A 6 -0.76 6.02 -18.62
C GLU A 6 -0.88 4.70 -17.86
N PHE A 7 -1.35 4.76 -16.61
CA PHE A 7 -1.66 3.60 -15.79
C PHE A 7 -3.13 3.68 -15.37
N SER A 8 -3.90 2.66 -15.71
CA SER A 8 -5.31 2.57 -15.30
C SER A 8 -5.41 1.81 -13.98
N ILE A 9 -6.16 2.33 -13.02
CA ILE A 9 -6.45 1.61 -11.77
C ILE A 9 -7.25 0.35 -12.12
N LYS A 10 -6.64 -0.81 -11.89
CA LYS A 10 -7.25 -2.11 -12.13
C LYS A 10 -8.03 -2.57 -10.90
N ASN A 11 -7.42 -2.43 -9.72
CA ASN A 11 -8.01 -2.84 -8.46
C ASN A 11 -7.82 -1.75 -7.39
N HIS A 12 -8.79 -1.68 -6.47
CA HIS A 12 -8.73 -0.87 -5.25
C HIS A 12 -9.19 -1.73 -4.08
N PHE A 13 -8.44 -1.67 -2.98
CA PHE A 13 -8.70 -2.44 -1.77
C PHE A 13 -8.65 -1.51 -0.57
N LEU A 14 -9.59 -1.69 0.34
CA LEU A 14 -9.50 -1.15 1.69
C LEU A 14 -9.04 -2.30 2.60
N VAL A 15 -7.88 -2.14 3.22
CA VAL A 15 -7.33 -3.15 4.14
C VAL A 15 -7.11 -2.56 5.52
N GLU A 16 -7.31 -3.38 6.55
CA GLU A 16 -7.02 -3.02 7.93
C GLU A 16 -5.83 -3.84 8.41
N ILE A 17 -4.77 -3.15 8.83
CA ILE A 17 -3.52 -3.77 9.28
C ILE A 17 -3.32 -3.42 10.74
N ASP A 18 -3.14 -4.44 11.57
CA ASP A 18 -2.85 -4.25 12.99
C ASP A 18 -1.39 -3.88 13.19
N ASN A 19 -1.13 -2.67 13.70
CA ASN A 19 0.21 -2.29 14.11
C ASN A 19 0.57 -3.05 15.40
N LYS A 20 1.52 -3.99 15.30
CA LYS A 20 2.08 -4.78 16.41
C LYS A 20 3.20 -4.05 17.17
N GLY A 21 3.27 -2.73 17.08
CA GLY A 21 4.24 -1.87 17.75
C GLY A 21 4.26 -2.12 19.26
N ASP A 22 5.47 -2.37 19.74
CA ASP A 22 5.92 -2.67 21.11
C ASP A 22 4.92 -3.27 22.12
N LEU A 23 5.10 -4.57 22.41
CA LEU A 23 4.51 -5.31 23.54
C LEU A 23 4.80 -4.67 24.93
N ALA A 24 5.61 -3.62 25.00
CA ALA A 24 6.01 -2.97 26.25
C ALA A 24 5.09 -1.84 26.74
N SER A 25 4.17 -1.31 25.93
CA SER A 25 3.24 -0.26 26.38
C SER A 25 1.78 -0.71 26.31
N THR A 26 1.24 -0.90 27.52
CA THR A 26 -0.16 -1.16 27.83
C THR A 26 -1.15 -0.41 26.92
N ASN A 27 -1.95 -1.20 26.17
CA ASN A 27 -3.34 -0.91 25.77
C ASN A 27 -3.70 -0.14 24.48
N LYS A 28 -2.89 -0.10 23.41
CA LYS A 28 -3.41 0.35 22.10
C LYS A 28 -2.86 -0.44 20.91
N GLN A 29 -3.44 -1.62 20.63
CA GLN A 29 -3.42 -2.16 19.27
C GLN A 29 -3.96 -1.08 18.35
N SER A 30 -3.08 -0.51 17.53
CA SER A 30 -3.45 0.56 16.62
C SER A 30 -3.69 -0.07 15.26
N THR A 31 -4.92 -0.47 14.98
CA THR A 31 -5.33 -0.88 13.63
C THR A 31 -5.32 0.34 12.71
N TRP A 32 -4.67 0.23 11.56
CA TRP A 32 -4.62 1.28 10.56
C TRP A 32 -5.35 0.80 9.32
N SER A 33 -6.28 1.61 8.83
CA SER A 33 -6.93 1.40 7.54
C SER A 33 -6.07 1.99 6.43
N TRP A 34 -5.85 1.20 5.37
CA TRP A 34 -5.08 1.55 4.20
C TRP A 34 -5.92 1.39 2.94
N ASP A 35 -5.93 2.43 2.11
CA ASP A 35 -6.44 2.39 0.74
C ASP A 35 -5.30 1.97 -0.19
N ILE A 36 -5.37 0.76 -0.74
CA ILE A 36 -4.39 0.22 -1.69
C ILE A 36 -4.96 0.31 -3.11
N TYR A 37 -4.19 0.90 -4.00
CA TYR A 37 -4.50 1.04 -5.42
C TYR A 37 -3.49 0.24 -6.23
N ILE A 38 -3.98 -0.61 -7.12
CA ILE A 38 -3.15 -1.36 -8.06
C ILE A 38 -3.52 -0.91 -9.47
N ALA A 39 -2.56 -0.33 -10.16
CA ALA A 39 -2.68 0.16 -11.52
C ALA A 39 -1.88 -0.72 -12.47
N VAL A 40 -2.30 -0.74 -13.74
CA VAL A 40 -1.63 -1.47 -14.82
C VAL A 40 -1.55 -0.60 -16.06
N ASN A 41 -0.52 -0.78 -16.89
CA ASN A 41 -0.43 -0.16 -18.20
C ASN A 41 -0.60 -1.19 -19.34
N GLU A 42 -0.50 -0.71 -20.58
CA GLU A 42 -0.61 -1.55 -21.79
C GLU A 42 0.49 -2.62 -21.92
N HIS A 43 1.61 -2.45 -21.21
CA HIS A 43 2.73 -3.39 -21.17
C HIS A 43 2.64 -4.39 -20.02
N GLU A 44 1.48 -4.46 -19.34
CA GLU A 44 1.27 -5.30 -18.15
C GLU A 44 2.23 -4.97 -16.99
N GLU A 45 2.77 -3.75 -16.94
CA GLU A 45 3.54 -3.27 -15.79
C GLU A 45 2.58 -2.86 -14.67
N TYR A 46 2.69 -3.53 -13.53
CA TYR A 46 1.86 -3.26 -12.37
C TYR A 46 2.52 -2.22 -11.46
N ARG A 47 1.70 -1.29 -10.96
CA ARG A 47 2.11 -0.31 -9.96
C ARG A 47 1.15 -0.30 -8.78
N GLY A 48 1.71 -0.22 -7.59
CA GLY A 48 0.96 -0.15 -6.34
C GLY A 48 1.13 1.20 -5.67
N LYS A 49 0.07 1.73 -5.08
CA LYS A 49 0.10 2.88 -4.18
C LYS A 49 -0.74 2.56 -2.95
N ALA A 50 -0.32 3.00 -1.77
CA ALA A 50 -1.13 2.86 -0.57
C ALA A 50 -1.23 4.17 0.21
N LEU A 51 -2.36 4.41 0.85
CA LEU A 51 -2.64 5.62 1.62
C LEU A 51 -3.23 5.22 2.97
N ALA A 52 -2.72 5.78 4.07
CA ALA A 52 -3.31 5.67 5.39
C ALA A 52 -3.99 7.01 5.76
N PRO A 53 -5.25 7.27 5.33
CA PRO A 53 -5.90 8.57 5.45
C PRO A 53 -6.05 9.07 6.89
N GLY A 54 -6.01 8.19 7.89
CA GLY A 54 -6.06 8.56 9.31
C GLY A 54 -4.70 8.88 9.95
N LYS A 55 -3.59 8.64 9.24
CA LYS A 55 -2.22 8.73 9.81
C LYS A 55 -1.29 9.65 9.02
N GLY A 56 -1.69 10.08 7.83
CA GLY A 56 -0.87 10.94 6.97
C GLY A 56 0.36 10.23 6.40
N ILE A 57 0.34 8.90 6.36
CA ILE A 57 1.40 8.08 5.77
C ILE A 57 0.92 7.55 4.43
N GLU A 58 1.82 7.55 3.45
CA GLU A 58 1.55 7.01 2.13
C GLU A 58 2.74 6.18 1.63
N VAL A 59 2.42 5.12 0.89
CA VAL A 59 3.37 4.41 0.04
C VAL A 59 3.20 4.98 -1.37
N PRO A 60 4.23 5.62 -1.96
CA PRO A 60 4.14 6.18 -3.31
C PRO A 60 3.96 5.06 -4.35
N TRP A 61 3.74 5.45 -5.60
CA TRP A 61 3.67 4.49 -6.70
C TRP A 61 4.97 3.69 -6.83
N ILE A 62 4.92 2.40 -6.49
CA ILE A 62 6.01 1.45 -6.64
C ILE A 62 5.68 0.43 -7.72
N THR A 63 6.70 -0.08 -8.41
CA THR A 63 6.53 -1.18 -9.35
C THR A 63 6.31 -2.47 -8.57
N LEU A 64 5.25 -3.21 -8.90
CA LEU A 64 4.96 -4.50 -8.29
C LEU A 64 5.50 -5.60 -9.20
N THR A 65 6.22 -6.54 -8.61
CA THR A 65 6.87 -7.64 -9.34
C THR A 65 6.46 -9.01 -8.80
N SER A 66 5.78 -9.04 -7.65
CA SER A 66 5.25 -10.27 -7.07
C SER A 66 4.04 -10.78 -7.85
N SER A 67 3.86 -12.10 -7.83
CA SER A 67 2.63 -12.75 -8.29
C SER A 67 1.42 -12.33 -7.45
N ASP A 68 1.64 -12.09 -6.14
CA ASP A 68 0.63 -11.52 -5.25
C ASP A 68 0.95 -10.04 -4.96
N MET A 69 0.35 -9.19 -5.78
CA MET A 69 0.51 -7.74 -5.74
C MET A 69 -0.06 -7.12 -4.47
N LEU A 70 -1.12 -7.73 -3.90
CA LEU A 70 -1.75 -7.21 -2.70
C LEU A 70 -0.91 -7.53 -1.48
N GLU A 71 -0.40 -8.75 -1.36
CA GLU A 71 0.52 -9.15 -0.30
C GLU A 71 1.80 -8.30 -0.31
N GLU A 72 2.38 -8.05 -1.49
CA GLU A 72 3.54 -7.15 -1.65
C GLU A 72 3.22 -5.75 -1.10
N MET A 73 2.07 -5.18 -1.47
CA MET A 73 1.64 -3.87 -0.96
C MET A 73 1.38 -3.85 0.55
N ILE A 74 0.78 -4.91 1.11
CA ILE A 74 0.57 -5.04 2.57
C ILE A 74 1.91 -5.01 3.29
N SER A 75 2.91 -5.76 2.81
CA SER A 75 4.25 -5.76 3.40
C SER A 75 4.90 -4.37 3.37
N HIS A 76 4.71 -3.60 2.29
CA HIS A 76 5.16 -2.21 2.25
C HIS A 76 4.45 -1.33 3.29
N CYS A 77 3.14 -1.49 3.45
CA CYS A 77 2.36 -0.76 4.45
C CYS A 77 2.84 -1.07 5.88
N GLU A 78 3.07 -2.35 6.20
CA GLU A 78 3.60 -2.78 7.50
C GLU A 78 4.98 -2.18 7.79
N ASN A 79 5.86 -2.12 6.79
CA ASN A 79 7.19 -1.51 6.95
C ASN A 79 7.13 0.02 7.15
N CYS A 80 6.09 0.68 6.66
CA CYS A 80 5.84 2.10 6.90
C CYS A 80 5.20 2.38 8.27
N MET A 81 4.72 1.36 8.98
CA MET A 81 4.21 1.52 10.33
C MET A 81 5.36 1.74 11.33
N PRO A 82 5.20 2.66 12.30
CA PRO A 82 6.13 2.80 13.40
C PRO A 82 6.15 1.51 14.23
N ARG A 83 7.35 1.04 14.54
CA ARG A 83 7.61 -0.11 15.42
C ARG A 83 7.66 0.32 16.87
#